data_AF-A0AAV6AFP7-F1
#
_entry.id   AF-A0AAV6AFP7-F1
#
_cell.length_a   1.000
_cell.length_b   1.000
_cell.length_c   1.000
_cell.angle_alpha   90.00
_cell.angle_beta   90.00
_cell.angle_gamma   90.00
#
_symmetry.space_group_name_H-M   'P 1'
#
loop_
_entity.id
_entity.type
_entity.pdbx_description
1 polymer ?
#
loop_
_entity_poly.entity_id
_entity_poly.type
_entity_poly.pdbx_seq_one_letter_code
_entity_poly.pdbx_strand_id
1 'polypeptide(L)' 'MTTPYKKAPPQTPPKPITTTIALPVEQWKALKIRAAQERMPLRAICERAILAYLETPLPKEPA' A
#
# COMPACT_ATOMS: atom_id res chain seq x y z
N MET A 1 -11.36 9.32 45.46
CA MET A 1 -12.52 9.30 44.54
C MET A 1 -12.04 9.68 43.15
N THR A 2 -12.51 8.93 42.16
CA THR A 2 -11.92 8.67 40.83
C THR A 2 -12.01 9.85 39.86
N THR A 3 -10.88 10.23 39.27
CA THR A 3 -10.78 11.17 38.14
C THR A 3 -11.50 10.59 36.91
N PRO A 4 -12.41 11.34 36.25
CA PRO A 4 -13.15 10.81 35.11
C PRO A 4 -12.23 10.68 33.89
N TYR A 5 -12.12 9.46 33.35
CA TYR A 5 -11.43 9.17 32.10
C TYR A 5 -12.07 9.97 30.95
N LYS A 6 -11.34 10.96 30.45
CA LYS A 6 -11.62 11.63 29.17
C LYS A 6 -11.38 10.59 28.06
N LYS A 7 -12.45 9.99 27.54
CA LYS A 7 -12.39 9.03 26.42
C LYS A 7 -11.58 9.65 25.27
N ALA A 8 -10.54 8.94 24.83
CA ALA A 8 -9.83 9.28 23.60
C ALA A 8 -10.83 9.34 22.44
N PRO A 9 -10.68 10.29 21.48
CA PRO A 9 -11.56 10.37 20.34
C PRO A 9 -11.58 9.02 19.60
N PRO A 10 -12.75 8.55 19.13
CA PRO A 10 -12.82 7.33 18.35
C PRO A 10 -11.93 7.52 17.12
N GLN A 11 -10.89 6.69 17.01
CA GLN A 11 -10.06 6.66 15.80
C GLN A 11 -10.96 6.19 14.66
N THR A 12 -11.51 7.15 13.91
CA THR A 12 -12.27 6.87 12.70
C THR A 12 -11.36 6.10 11.75
N PRO A 13 -11.79 4.93 11.25
CA PRO A 13 -10.98 4.16 10.31
C PRO A 13 -10.64 5.05 9.11
N PRO A 14 -9.38 5.05 8.64
CA PRO A 14 -8.98 5.86 7.51
C PRO A 14 -9.87 5.56 6.31
N LYS A 15 -10.43 6.61 5.70
CA LYS A 15 -11.26 6.44 4.50
C LYS A 15 -10.40 5.86 3.38
N PRO A 16 -10.88 4.82 2.65
CA PRO A 16 -10.15 4.28 1.53
C PRO A 16 -10.01 5.35 0.44
N ILE A 17 -8.78 5.60 0.00
CA ILE A 17 -8.48 6.49 -1.12
C ILE A 17 -8.30 5.62 -2.37
N THR A 18 -9.01 5.96 -3.44
CA THR A 18 -8.84 5.33 -4.74
C THR A 18 -7.96 6.22 -5.61
N THR A 19 -6.88 5.66 -6.15
CA THR A 19 -5.99 6.36 -7.08
C THR A 19 -5.76 5.53 -8.33
N THR A 20 -5.55 6.20 -9.46
CA THR A 20 -5.23 5.57 -10.75
C THR A 20 -3.74 5.72 -11.00
N ILE A 21 -3.06 4.62 -11.34
CA ILE A 21 -1.62 4.60 -11.60
C ILE A 21 -1.40 4.23 -13.06
N ALA A 22 -0.65 5.04 -13.78
CA ALA A 22 -0.21 4.71 -15.13
C ALA A 22 1.07 3.87 -15.05
N LEU A 23 1.06 2.69 -15.68
CA LEU A 23 2.22 1.82 -15.78
C LEU A 23 2.57 1.57 -17.25
N PRO A 24 3.86 1.43 -17.59
CA PRO A 24 4.27 0.89 -18.88
C PRO A 24 3.57 -0.44 -19.18
N VAL A 25 3.24 -0.66 -20.46
CA VAL A 25 2.47 -1.84 -20.91
C VAL A 25 3.11 -3.15 -20.46
N GLU A 26 4.44 -3.24 -20.53
CA GLU A 26 5.19 -4.44 -20.14
C GLU A 26 5.11 -4.72 -18.64
N GLN A 27 5.20 -3.68 -17.81
CA GLN A 27 5.06 -3.79 -16.35
C GLN A 27 3.62 -4.17 -15.96
N TRP A 28 2.63 -3.64 -16.68
CA TRP A 28 1.22 -4.00 -16.49
C TRP A 28 0.94 -5.47 -16.82
N LYS A 29 1.51 -6.00 -17.90
CA LYS A 29 1.41 -7.43 -18.25
C LYS A 29 2.07 -8.29 -17.18
N ALA A 30 3.28 -7.95 -16.76
CA ALA A 30 4.00 -8.68 -15.71
C ALA A 30 3.18 -8.73 -14.40
N LEU A 31 2.56 -7.61 -14.03
CA LEU A 31 1.73 -7.52 -12.83
C LEU A 31 0.48 -8.43 -12.93
N LYS A 32 -0.16 -8.50 -14.10
CA LYS A 32 -1.29 -9.42 -14.34
C LYS A 32 -0.88 -10.89 -14.24
N ILE A 33 0.25 -11.26 -14.82
CA ILE A 33 0.79 -12.62 -14.75
C ILE A 33 1.03 -13.00 -13.29
N ARG A 34 1.68 -12.12 -12.53
CA ARG A 34 1.97 -12.33 -11.12
C ARG A 34 0.71 -12.46 -10.26
N ALA A 35 -0.29 -11.61 -10.49
CA ALA A 35 -1.57 -11.71 -9.80
C ALA A 35 -2.29 -13.04 -10.08
N ALA A 36 -2.21 -13.54 -11.32
CA ALA A 36 -2.75 -14.85 -11.67
C ALA A 36 -2.00 -16.01 -11.00
N GLN A 37 -0.66 -15.95 -10.96
CA GLN A 37 0.18 -16.96 -10.31
C GLN A 37 -0.04 -17.02 -8.79
N GLU A 38 -0.14 -15.86 -8.14
CA GLU A 38 -0.35 -15.76 -6.68
C GLU A 38 -1.84 -15.92 -6.29
N ARG A 39 -2.77 -16.03 -7.25
CA ARG A 39 -4.23 -16.04 -7.04
C ARG A 39 -4.71 -14.87 -6.16
N MET A 40 -4.15 -13.69 -6.40
CA MET A 40 -4.43 -12.47 -5.65
C MET A 40 -5.05 -11.40 -6.56
N PRO A 41 -5.84 -10.46 -6.02
CA PRO A 41 -6.32 -9.33 -6.79
C PRO A 41 -5.15 -8.41 -7.16
N LEU A 42 -5.22 -7.82 -8.36
CA LEU A 42 -4.20 -6.88 -8.88
C LEU A 42 -3.88 -5.78 -7.88
N ARG A 43 -4.92 -5.25 -7.20
CA ARG A 43 -4.79 -4.23 -6.17
C ARG A 43 -3.86 -4.66 -5.03
N ALA A 44 -4.00 -5.88 -4.52
CA ALA A 44 -3.18 -6.36 -3.40
C ALA A 44 -1.72 -6.56 -3.84
N ILE A 45 -1.48 -6.99 -5.08
CA ILE A 45 -0.12 -7.08 -5.64
C ILE A 45 0.50 -5.69 -5.78
N CYS A 46 -0.26 -4.69 -6.27
CA CYS A 46 0.19 -3.31 -6.35
C CYS A 46 0.50 -2.73 -4.96
N GLU A 47 -0.41 -2.88 -3.98
CA GLU A 47 -0.22 -2.38 -2.62
C GLU A 47 1.03 -2.99 -1.98
N ARG A 48 1.24 -4.30 -2.13
CA ARG A 48 2.44 -4.99 -1.63
C ARG A 48 3.71 -4.47 -2.30
N ALA A 49 3.69 -4.21 -3.60
CA ALA A 49 4.83 -3.64 -4.32
C ALA A 49 5.17 -2.22 -3.85
N ILE A 50 4.15 -1.39 -3.60
CA ILE A 50 4.30 -0.03 -3.07
C ILE A 50 4.89 -0.08 -1.66
N LEU A 51 4.34 -0.92 -0.78
CA LEU A 51 4.86 -1.08 0.58
C LEU A 51 6.30 -1.58 0.57
N ALA A 52 6.62 -2.58 -0.24
CA ALA A 52 8.00 -3.06 -0.38
C ALA A 52 8.95 -1.96 -0.86
N TYR A 53 8.52 -1.09 -1.78
CA TYR A 53 9.30 0.07 -2.21
C TYR A 53 9.54 1.08 -1.07
N LEU A 54 8.52 1.36 -0.25
CA LEU A 54 8.61 2.27 0.90
C LEU A 54 9.45 1.70 2.05
N GLU A 55 9.42 0.38 2.24
CA GLU A 55 10.19 -0.34 3.26
C GLU A 55 11.65 -0.54 2.86
N THR A 56 11.96 -0.48 1.56
CA THR A 56 13.34 -0.56 1.09
C THR A 56 14.01 0.80 1.37
N PRO A 57 15.04 0.87 2.23
CA PRO A 57 15.77 2.12 2.41
C PRO A 57 16.33 2.53 1.05
N LEU A 58 15.92 3.70 0.57
CA LEU A 58 16.43 4.26 -0.68
C LEU A 58 17.96 4.14 -0.66
N PRO A 59 18.60 3.46 -1.64
CA PRO A 59 20.04 3.54 -1.75
C PRO A 59 20.36 5.04 -1.87
N LYS A 60 21.21 5.57 -0.97
CA LYS A 60 21.79 6.91 -1.13
C LYS A 60 22.29 6.99 -2.57
N GLU A 61 21.74 7.92 -3.35
CA GLU A 61 22.16 8.16 -4.73
C GLU A 61 23.69 8.16 -4.80
N PRO A 62 24.32 7.47 -5.76
CA PRO A 62 25.72 7.71 -6.02
C PRO A 62 25.83 9.14 -6.58
N ALA A 63 26.72 9.92 -5.95
CA ALA A 63 27.05 11.30 -6.27
C ALA A 63 27.57 11.50 -7.70
#